data_AF-A0A954ED54-F1
#
_entry.id   AF-A0A954ED54-F1
#
_cell.length_a   1.000
_cell.length_b   1.000
_cell.length_c   1.000
_cell.angle_alpha   90.00
_cell.angle_beta   90.00
_cell.angle_gamma   90.00
#
_symmetry.space_group_name_H-M   'P 1'
#
loop_
_entity.id
_entity.type
_entity.pdbx_description
1 polymer ?
#
loop_
_entity_poly.entity_id
_entity_poly.type
_entity_poly.pdbx_seq_one_letter_code
_entity_poly.pdbx_strand_id
1 'polypeptide(L)'
;EVCLGGLITLPAAFIFLGAASQEMGTFGPGFTALPNVFANMQGGQFFGFLWFFMLFIAAITSSLSMLQPVIAFFEEGLGLKRHAAAAILGLLSVIGSGFVIFFSKDLTALDTLDFWVGTTAIFILAMVQAVMYGWIFGIERGHRELHVGAHIQVPYLVQIMLKYVTPLYLIVIFIAFCYSNVPGYVTSIMNNRVAVVSICFVIAVASFLTLLVHIAGIRWMKEGRYDFLYDGIPDEDL
;
A
#
# COMPACT_ATOMS: atom_id res chain seq x y z
N GLU A 1 11.65 -13.18 0.07
CA GLU A 1 10.99 -13.15 -1.24
C GLU A 1 11.67 -12.19 -2.21
N VAL A 2 11.70 -10.88 -1.93
CA VAL A 2 12.33 -9.85 -2.81
C VAL A 2 13.76 -10.21 -3.22
N CYS A 3 14.60 -10.69 -2.30
CA CYS A 3 15.98 -11.06 -2.62
C CYS A 3 16.04 -12.29 -3.55
N LEU A 4 15.21 -13.31 -3.32
CA LEU A 4 15.19 -14.52 -4.15
C LEU A 4 14.58 -14.24 -5.52
N GLY A 5 13.49 -13.46 -5.58
CA GLY A 5 12.89 -13.01 -6.84
C GLY A 5 13.87 -12.17 -7.66
N GLY A 6 14.59 -11.24 -7.03
CA GLY A 6 15.63 -10.44 -7.68
C GLY A 6 16.79 -11.27 -8.21
N LEU A 7 17.20 -12.32 -7.49
CA LEU A 7 18.22 -13.26 -7.96
C LEU A 7 17.77 -14.11 -9.16
N ILE A 8 16.47 -14.19 -9.45
CA ILE A 8 15.94 -14.88 -10.63
C ILE A 8 15.80 -13.89 -11.79
N THR A 9 15.13 -12.75 -11.55
CA THR A 9 14.72 -11.82 -12.61
C THR A 9 15.88 -10.96 -13.12
N LEU A 10 16.77 -10.48 -12.24
CA LEU A 10 17.86 -9.60 -12.65
C LEU A 10 18.93 -10.31 -13.50
N PRO A 11 19.42 -11.52 -13.13
CA PRO A 11 20.37 -12.23 -13.98
C PRO A 11 19.76 -12.63 -15.32
N ALA A 12 18.51 -13.08 -15.32
CA ALA A 12 17.80 -13.43 -16.54
C ALA A 12 17.64 -12.22 -17.47
N ALA A 13 17.25 -11.06 -16.93
CA ALA A 13 17.13 -9.84 -17.71
C ALA A 13 18.50 -9.38 -18.25
N PHE A 14 19.55 -9.42 -17.44
CA PHE A 14 20.88 -9.00 -17.87
C PHE A 14 21.47 -9.90 -18.96
N ILE A 15 21.31 -11.22 -18.86
CA ILE A 15 21.83 -12.17 -19.85
C ILE A 15 21.15 -12.00 -21.21
N PHE A 16 19.85 -11.73 -21.25
CA PHE A 16 19.08 -11.69 -22.49
C PHE A 16 18.90 -10.30 -23.09
N LEU A 17 19.01 -9.23 -22.29
CA LEU A 17 18.78 -7.85 -22.73
C LEU A 17 20.02 -6.95 -22.57
N GLY A 18 21.07 -7.42 -21.90
CA GLY A 18 22.27 -6.63 -21.64
C GLY A 18 21.96 -5.33 -20.88
N ALA A 19 22.67 -4.25 -21.20
CA ALA A 19 22.46 -2.94 -20.55
C ALA A 19 21.05 -2.35 -20.79
N ALA A 20 20.33 -2.79 -21.82
CA ALA A 20 18.95 -2.37 -22.09
C ALA A 20 17.95 -2.88 -21.04
N SER A 21 18.35 -3.83 -20.18
CA SER A 21 17.52 -4.29 -19.06
C SER A 21 17.24 -3.18 -18.03
N GLN A 22 18.07 -2.13 -17.98
CA GLN A 22 17.88 -1.01 -17.04
C GLN A 22 16.80 -0.01 -17.49
N GLU A 23 16.44 -0.02 -18.77
CA GLU A 23 15.38 0.85 -19.31
C GLU A 23 13.99 0.20 -19.25
N MET A 24 13.90 -1.02 -18.73
CA MET A 24 12.62 -1.69 -18.54
C MET A 24 11.85 -1.09 -17.37
N GLY A 25 10.63 -0.62 -17.65
CA GLY A 25 9.67 -0.24 -16.60
C GLY A 25 9.30 -1.42 -15.70
N THR A 26 8.49 -1.17 -14.67
CA THR A 26 8.18 -2.09 -13.57
C THR A 26 7.78 -3.51 -14.01
N PHE A 27 7.09 -3.65 -15.15
CA PHE A 27 6.65 -4.95 -15.68
C PHE A 27 7.68 -5.69 -16.54
N GLY A 28 8.69 -4.99 -17.07
CA GLY A 28 9.59 -5.52 -18.09
C GLY A 28 10.36 -6.78 -17.66
N PRO A 29 10.94 -6.85 -16.44
CA PRO A 29 11.63 -8.06 -15.99
C PRO A 29 10.73 -9.31 -15.94
N GLY A 30 9.48 -9.15 -15.47
CA GLY A 30 8.55 -10.26 -15.29
C GLY A 30 7.76 -10.65 -16.54
N PHE A 31 7.43 -9.68 -17.39
CA PHE A 31 6.51 -9.86 -18.54
C PHE A 31 7.20 -9.76 -19.90
N THR A 32 8.49 -9.39 -19.96
CA THR A 32 9.24 -9.30 -21.22
C THR A 32 10.53 -10.09 -21.15
N ALA A 33 11.37 -9.84 -20.14
CA ALA A 33 12.67 -10.50 -20.02
C ALA A 33 12.53 -12.02 -19.78
N LEU A 34 11.76 -12.42 -18.77
CA LEU A 34 11.59 -13.84 -18.44
C LEU A 34 10.87 -14.66 -19.52
N PRO A 35 9.80 -14.19 -20.18
CA PRO A 35 9.24 -14.88 -21.33
C PRO A 35 10.25 -15.10 -22.47
N ASN A 36 11.13 -14.13 -22.73
CA ASN A 36 12.21 -14.29 -23.71
C ASN A 36 13.22 -15.36 -23.29
N VAL A 37 13.52 -15.48 -21.99
CA VAL A 37 14.35 -16.56 -21.45
C VAL A 37 13.67 -17.91 -21.68
N PHE A 38 12.39 -18.04 -21.31
CA PHE A 38 11.65 -19.28 -21.46
C PHE A 38 11.54 -19.70 -22.94
N ALA A 39 11.40 -18.76 -23.87
CA ALA A 39 11.37 -19.07 -25.30
C ALA A 39 12.65 -19.77 -25.81
N ASN A 40 13.79 -19.56 -25.15
CA ASN A 40 15.07 -20.17 -25.50
C ASN A 40 15.36 -21.46 -24.72
N MET A 41 14.51 -21.84 -23.76
CA MET A 41 14.67 -23.05 -22.95
C MET A 41 13.92 -24.24 -23.55
N GLN A 42 14.51 -25.43 -23.48
CA GLN A 42 13.80 -26.67 -23.79
C GLN A 42 12.67 -26.87 -22.75
N GLY A 43 11.41 -26.96 -23.22
CA GLY A 43 10.25 -27.00 -22.33
C GLY A 43 9.81 -25.62 -21.80
N GLY A 44 10.23 -24.53 -22.45
CA GLY A 44 9.92 -23.16 -22.06
C GLY A 44 8.46 -22.85 -21.71
N GLN A 45 7.51 -23.44 -22.43
CA GLN A 45 6.07 -23.24 -22.17
C GLN A 45 5.65 -23.72 -20.77
N PHE A 46 6.23 -24.83 -20.29
CA PHE A 46 5.93 -25.35 -18.96
C PHE A 46 6.46 -24.42 -17.86
N PHE A 47 7.70 -23.94 -18.01
CA PHE A 47 8.28 -22.98 -17.07
C PHE A 47 7.59 -21.61 -17.12
N GLY A 48 7.19 -21.15 -18.31
CA GLY A 48 6.37 -19.95 -18.48
C GLY A 48 5.02 -20.08 -17.78
N PHE A 49 4.35 -21.23 -17.92
CA PHE A 49 3.11 -21.50 -17.17
C PHE A 49 3.33 -21.43 -15.66
N LEU A 50 4.35 -22.12 -15.13
CA LEU A 50 4.65 -22.09 -13.70
C LEU A 50 4.96 -20.68 -13.19
N TRP A 51 5.70 -19.88 -13.98
CA TRP A 51 6.03 -18.50 -13.65
C TRP A 51 4.76 -17.63 -13.52
N PHE A 52 3.92 -17.61 -14.54
CA PHE A 52 2.70 -16.81 -14.51
C PHE A 52 1.67 -17.34 -13.52
N PHE A 53 1.60 -18.66 -13.32
CA PHE A 53 0.75 -19.25 -12.30
C PHE A 53 1.19 -18.85 -10.89
N MET A 54 2.49 -18.83 -10.62
CA MET A 54 3.02 -18.34 -9.35
C MET A 54 2.72 -16.83 -9.17
N LEU A 55 2.93 -16.00 -10.21
CA LEU A 55 2.60 -14.57 -10.14
C LEU A 55 1.11 -14.35 -9.86
N PHE A 56 0.25 -15.18 -10.44
CA PHE A 56 -1.20 -15.15 -10.21
C PHE A 56 -1.57 -15.46 -8.75
N ILE A 57 -1.00 -16.53 -8.18
CA ILE A 57 -1.23 -16.86 -6.77
C ILE A 57 -0.71 -15.75 -5.84
N ALA A 58 0.49 -15.24 -6.10
CA ALA A 58 1.08 -14.15 -5.32
C ALA A 58 0.22 -12.88 -5.35
N ALA A 59 -0.31 -12.52 -6.53
CA ALA A 59 -1.20 -11.38 -6.70
C ALA A 59 -2.53 -11.57 -5.95
N ILE A 60 -3.11 -12.77 -5.96
CA ILE A 60 -4.36 -13.06 -5.22
C ILE A 60 -4.15 -12.91 -3.72
N THR A 61 -3.08 -13.50 -3.16
CA THR A 61 -2.83 -13.44 -1.72
C THR A 61 -2.60 -12.01 -1.24
N SER A 62 -1.87 -11.20 -2.01
CA SER A 62 -1.66 -9.78 -1.69
C SER A 62 -2.98 -9.00 -1.78
N SER A 63 -3.76 -9.17 -2.85
CA SER A 63 -5.03 -8.46 -3.05
C SER A 63 -6.02 -8.75 -1.93
N LEU A 64 -6.14 -10.00 -1.49
CA LEU A 64 -7.03 -10.36 -0.37
C LEU A 64 -6.62 -9.67 0.93
N SER A 65 -5.32 -9.62 1.23
CA SER A 65 -4.81 -8.95 2.44
C SER A 65 -5.07 -7.45 2.44
N MET A 66 -5.04 -6.80 1.27
CA MET A 66 -5.32 -5.37 1.12
C MET A 66 -6.82 -5.03 1.21
N LEU A 67 -7.70 -5.96 0.81
CA LEU A 67 -9.15 -5.78 0.87
C LEU A 67 -9.70 -5.97 2.30
N GLN A 68 -9.04 -6.81 3.11
CA GLN A 68 -9.52 -7.17 4.45
C GLN A 68 -9.71 -5.96 5.39
N PRO A 69 -8.79 -4.99 5.49
CA PRO A 69 -9.00 -3.79 6.31
C PRO A 69 -10.23 -2.98 5.90
N VAL A 70 -10.57 -2.95 4.61
CA VAL A 70 -11.76 -2.23 4.11
C VAL A 70 -13.04 -2.97 4.49
N ILE A 71 -13.03 -4.30 4.42
CA ILE A 71 -14.15 -5.14 4.90
C ILE A 71 -14.35 -4.92 6.40
N ALA A 72 -13.27 -4.95 7.19
CA ALA A 72 -13.33 -4.70 8.63
C ALA A 72 -13.89 -3.30 8.93
N PHE A 73 -13.47 -2.27 8.19
CA PHE A 73 -14.03 -0.92 8.33
C PHE A 73 -15.54 -0.86 8.03
N PHE A 74 -16.03 -1.58 7.02
CA PHE A 74 -17.47 -1.64 6.72
C PHE A 74 -18.27 -2.42 7.77
N GLU A 75 -17.71 -3.49 8.31
CA GLU A 75 -18.34 -4.28 9.39
C GLU A 75 -18.38 -3.48 10.70
N GLU A 76 -17.25 -2.94 11.14
CA GLU A 76 -17.11 -2.27 12.44
C GLU A 76 -17.58 -0.82 12.40
N GLY A 77 -17.30 -0.10 11.31
CA GLY A 77 -17.62 1.32 11.14
C GLY A 77 -19.05 1.57 10.69
N LEU A 78 -19.55 0.75 9.76
CA LEU A 78 -20.88 0.91 9.17
C LEU A 78 -21.87 -0.19 9.59
N GLY A 79 -21.46 -1.16 10.41
CA GLY A 79 -22.32 -2.25 10.90
C GLY A 79 -22.89 -3.12 9.78
N LEU A 80 -22.23 -3.17 8.63
CA LEU A 80 -22.65 -3.99 7.51
C LEU A 80 -22.36 -5.46 7.79
N LYS A 81 -23.20 -6.36 7.28
CA LYS A 81 -22.88 -7.79 7.30
C LYS A 81 -21.73 -8.07 6.33
N ARG A 82 -20.85 -9.00 6.69
CA ARG A 82 -19.67 -9.40 5.90
C ARG A 82 -19.93 -9.59 4.41
N HIS A 83 -21.00 -10.30 4.05
CA HIS A 83 -21.33 -10.54 2.64
C HIS A 83 -21.70 -9.26 1.88
N ALA A 84 -22.40 -8.33 2.54
CA ALA A 84 -22.74 -7.04 1.95
C ALA A 84 -21.48 -6.16 1.81
N ALA A 85 -20.62 -6.13 2.84
CA ALA A 85 -19.34 -5.43 2.79
C ALA A 85 -18.44 -5.93 1.65
N ALA A 86 -18.30 -7.25 1.51
CA ALA A 86 -17.54 -7.88 0.44
C ALA A 86 -18.13 -7.61 -0.96
N ALA A 87 -19.46 -7.66 -1.11
CA ALA A 87 -20.12 -7.38 -2.40
C ALA A 87 -19.93 -5.91 -2.83
N ILE A 88 -20.09 -4.96 -1.91
CA ILE A 88 -19.86 -3.53 -2.16
C ILE A 88 -18.39 -3.30 -2.55
N LEU A 89 -17.46 -3.88 -1.78
CA LEU A 89 -16.04 -3.74 -2.07
C LEU A 89 -15.65 -4.37 -3.41
N GLY A 90 -16.23 -5.53 -3.76
CA GLY A 90 -16.05 -6.16 -5.06
C GLY A 90 -16.54 -5.25 -6.20
N LEU A 91 -17.72 -4.64 -6.06
CA LEU A 91 -18.24 -3.68 -7.04
C LEU A 91 -17.32 -2.46 -7.20
N LEU A 92 -16.86 -1.87 -6.09
CA LEU A 92 -15.90 -0.76 -6.10
C LEU A 92 -14.59 -1.15 -6.78
N SER A 93 -14.10 -2.35 -6.52
CA SER A 93 -12.87 -2.89 -7.12
C SER A 93 -13.02 -3.08 -8.63
N VAL A 94 -14.17 -3.56 -9.10
CA VAL A 94 -14.47 -3.70 -10.54
C VAL A 94 -14.54 -2.33 -11.21
N ILE A 95 -15.17 -1.33 -10.58
CA ILE A 95 -15.25 0.03 -11.11
C ILE A 95 -13.84 0.64 -11.20
N GLY A 96 -13.04 0.53 -10.13
CA GLY A 96 -11.67 1.04 -10.11
C GLY A 96 -10.76 0.34 -11.13
N SER A 97 -10.85 -0.99 -11.22
CA SER A 97 -10.08 -1.76 -12.22
C SER A 97 -10.53 -1.43 -13.65
N GLY A 98 -11.84 -1.24 -13.87
CA GLY A 98 -12.39 -0.83 -15.15
C GLY A 98 -11.89 0.55 -15.60
N PHE A 99 -11.76 1.50 -14.67
CA PHE A 99 -11.16 2.81 -14.94
C PHE A 99 -9.70 2.68 -15.42
N VAL A 100 -8.89 1.86 -14.73
CA VAL A 100 -7.48 1.62 -15.11
C VAL A 100 -7.38 0.97 -16.49
N ILE A 101 -8.19 -0.05 -16.75
CA ILE A 101 -8.21 -0.75 -18.05
C ILE A 101 -8.62 0.22 -19.17
N PHE A 102 -9.63 1.07 -18.94
CA PHE A 102 -10.11 2.02 -19.94
C PHE A 102 -9.08 3.10 -20.27
N PHE A 103 -8.35 3.59 -19.27
CA PHE A 103 -7.29 4.60 -19.44
C PHE A 103 -5.87 3.99 -19.52
N SER A 104 -5.76 2.71 -19.88
CA SER A 104 -4.52 1.92 -19.84
C SER A 104 -3.47 2.30 -20.90
N LYS A 105 -3.69 3.34 -21.72
CA LYS A 105 -2.72 3.73 -22.75
C LYS A 105 -1.36 4.05 -22.09
N ASP A 106 -0.34 3.29 -22.48
CA ASP A 106 1.03 3.35 -21.96
C ASP A 106 1.12 3.18 -20.42
N LEU A 107 0.17 2.48 -19.79
CA LEU A 107 0.06 2.30 -18.33
C LEU A 107 -0.05 3.59 -17.50
N THR A 108 -0.22 4.74 -18.16
CA THR A 108 -0.25 6.07 -17.53
C THR A 108 -1.20 6.15 -16.34
N ALA A 109 -2.43 5.61 -16.48
CA ALA A 109 -3.41 5.64 -15.40
C ALA A 109 -2.97 4.76 -14.21
N LEU A 110 -2.44 3.57 -14.48
CA LEU A 110 -1.94 2.66 -13.44
C LEU A 110 -0.76 3.29 -12.70
N ASP A 111 0.22 3.83 -13.43
CA ASP A 111 1.41 4.47 -12.86
C ASP A 111 1.03 5.71 -12.03
N THR A 112 0.04 6.48 -12.48
CA THR A 112 -0.46 7.64 -11.72
C THR A 112 -1.13 7.19 -10.42
N LEU A 113 -1.97 6.16 -10.45
CA LEU A 113 -2.61 5.64 -9.23
C LEU A 113 -1.60 5.03 -8.27
N ASP A 114 -0.65 4.23 -8.77
CA ASP A 114 0.40 3.62 -7.97
C ASP A 114 1.29 4.67 -7.31
N PHE A 115 1.65 5.73 -8.04
CA PHE A 115 2.42 6.83 -7.47
C PHE A 115 1.68 7.58 -6.36
N TRP A 116 0.42 7.96 -6.57
CA TRP A 116 -0.32 8.75 -5.58
C TRP A 116 -0.77 7.93 -4.38
N VAL A 117 -1.24 6.71 -4.61
CA VAL A 117 -1.79 5.84 -3.56
C VAL A 117 -0.73 4.90 -3.02
N GLY A 118 -0.14 4.06 -3.88
CA GLY A 118 0.83 3.02 -3.50
C GLY A 118 2.16 3.56 -2.98
N THR A 119 2.59 4.73 -3.46
CA THR A 119 3.85 5.35 -3.04
C THR A 119 3.61 6.52 -2.08
N THR A 120 2.93 7.57 -2.53
CA THR A 120 2.84 8.84 -1.78
C THR A 120 1.95 8.73 -0.55
N ALA A 121 0.72 8.25 -0.69
CA ALA A 121 -0.23 8.16 0.42
C ALA A 121 0.23 7.18 1.50
N ILE A 122 0.74 6.00 1.12
CA ILE A 122 1.30 5.03 2.07
C ILE A 122 2.50 5.62 2.82
N PHE A 123 3.37 6.37 2.15
CA PHE A 123 4.51 7.02 2.79
C PHE A 123 4.07 8.08 3.82
N ILE A 124 3.12 8.95 3.44
CA ILE A 124 2.57 9.96 4.35
C ILE A 124 1.87 9.29 5.54
N LEU A 125 1.07 8.25 5.28
CA LEU A 125 0.40 7.48 6.33
C LEU A 125 1.41 6.88 7.31
N ALA A 126 2.48 6.25 6.81
CA ALA A 126 3.53 5.69 7.64
C ALA A 126 4.24 6.76 8.49
N MET A 127 4.47 7.95 7.94
CA MET A 127 5.05 9.07 8.68
C MET A 127 4.12 9.52 9.81
N VAL A 128 2.82 9.72 9.52
CA VAL A 128 1.82 10.09 10.52
C VAL A 128 1.74 9.04 11.62
N GLN A 129 1.68 7.76 11.26
CA GLN A 129 1.64 6.64 12.21
C GLN A 129 2.89 6.58 13.10
N ALA A 130 4.08 6.80 12.52
CA ALA A 130 5.33 6.84 13.29
C ALA A 130 5.33 8.00 14.31
N VAL A 131 4.84 9.18 13.90
CA VAL A 131 4.73 10.34 14.81
C VAL A 131 3.67 10.10 15.89
N MET A 132 2.51 9.55 15.53
CA MET A 132 1.48 9.20 16.49
C MET A 132 1.98 8.19 17.52
N TYR A 133 2.66 7.13 17.08
CA TYR A 133 3.21 6.12 17.98
C TYR A 133 4.27 6.71 18.92
N GLY A 134 5.25 7.45 18.38
CA GLY A 134 6.41 7.93 19.13
C GLY A 134 6.10 9.03 20.15
N TRP A 135 5.16 9.94 19.84
CA TRP A 135 4.91 11.14 20.64
C TRP A 135 3.50 11.25 21.21
N ILE A 136 2.47 10.74 20.53
CA ILE A 136 1.07 10.87 21.00
C ILE A 136 0.69 9.67 21.88
N PHE A 137 0.88 8.45 21.39
CA PHE A 137 0.57 7.23 22.14
C PHE A 137 1.56 7.00 23.28
N GLY A 138 2.84 7.32 23.03
CA GLY A 138 3.91 7.21 24.00
C GLY A 138 4.61 5.85 23.94
N ILE A 139 5.93 5.93 23.95
CA ILE A 139 6.83 4.77 23.72
C ILE A 139 6.71 3.69 24.79
N GLU A 140 6.51 4.08 26.05
CA GLU A 140 6.43 3.15 27.18
C GLU A 140 5.11 2.35 27.14
N ARG A 141 4.01 3.02 26.77
CA ARG A 141 2.72 2.36 26.55
C ARG A 141 2.82 1.41 25.35
N GLY A 142 3.43 1.86 24.26
CA GLY A 142 3.70 1.05 23.07
C GLY A 142 4.57 -0.17 23.37
N HIS A 143 5.60 -0.02 24.19
CA HIS A 143 6.48 -1.11 24.59
C HIS A 143 5.75 -2.13 25.46
N ARG A 144 4.94 -1.68 26.42
CA ARG A 144 4.12 -2.58 27.25
C ARG A 144 3.12 -3.35 26.41
N GLU A 145 2.37 -2.67 25.55
CA GLU A 145 1.35 -3.27 24.69
C GLU A 145 1.96 -4.31 23.73
N LEU A 146 3.14 -4.02 23.20
CA LEU A 146 3.88 -4.95 22.33
C LEU A 146 4.25 -6.26 23.01
N HIS A 147 4.36 -6.27 24.35
CA HIS A 147 4.71 -7.45 25.14
C HIS A 147 3.48 -8.20 25.69
N VAL A 148 2.28 -7.62 25.58
CA VAL A 148 1.04 -8.30 25.97
C VAL A 148 0.81 -9.47 25.00
N GLY A 149 0.87 -10.70 25.51
CA GLY A 149 0.69 -11.92 24.71
C GLY A 149 1.86 -12.26 23.77
N ALA A 150 3.01 -11.58 23.89
CA ALA A 150 4.16 -11.83 23.04
C ALA A 150 4.98 -13.05 23.50
N HIS A 151 5.29 -13.95 22.57
CA HIS A 151 6.20 -15.07 22.81
C HIS A 151 7.68 -14.64 22.87
N ILE A 152 8.00 -13.47 22.33
CA ILE A 152 9.37 -12.93 22.25
C ILE A 152 9.41 -11.54 22.88
N GLN A 153 10.50 -11.24 23.59
CA GLN A 153 10.74 -9.90 24.10
C GLN A 153 11.44 -9.06 23.04
N VAL A 154 10.84 -7.93 22.70
CA VAL A 154 11.38 -6.99 21.73
C VAL A 154 12.36 -6.05 22.43
N PRO A 155 13.61 -5.93 21.96
CA PRO A 155 14.60 -5.04 22.57
C PRO A 155 14.13 -3.59 22.60
N TYR A 156 14.40 -2.87 23.70
CA TYR A 156 14.06 -1.45 23.85
C TYR A 156 14.72 -0.56 22.78
N LEU A 157 15.79 -1.02 22.14
CA LEU A 157 16.39 -0.32 20.99
C LEU A 157 15.38 -0.11 19.86
N VAL A 158 14.49 -1.09 19.59
CA VAL A 158 13.46 -0.97 18.54
C VAL A 158 12.52 0.20 18.83
N GLN A 159 12.19 0.40 20.10
CA GLN A 159 11.36 1.51 20.53
C GLN A 159 12.03 2.85 20.23
N ILE A 160 13.30 3.02 20.61
CA ILE A 160 14.09 4.22 20.29
C ILE A 160 14.14 4.47 18.78
N MET A 161 14.32 3.40 17.98
CA MET A 161 14.29 3.50 16.52
C MET A 161 12.94 4.02 16.01
N LEU A 162 11.82 3.47 16.51
CA LEU A 162 10.47 3.90 16.10
C LEU A 162 10.17 5.35 16.47
N LYS A 163 10.65 5.82 17.64
CA LYS A 163 10.39 7.21 18.09
C LYS A 163 11.29 8.25 17.45
N TYR A 164 12.55 7.93 17.16
CA TYR A 164 13.51 8.94 16.71
C TYR A 164 14.04 8.66 15.30
N VAL A 165 14.49 7.45 15.01
CA VAL A 165 15.18 7.13 13.75
C VAL A 165 14.20 7.08 12.59
N THR A 166 13.12 6.31 12.72
CA THR A 166 12.09 6.14 11.68
C THR A 166 11.47 7.47 11.24
N PRO A 167 10.91 8.30 12.14
CA PRO A 167 10.30 9.57 11.76
C PRO A 167 11.32 10.55 11.18
N LEU A 168 12.54 10.63 11.74
CA LEU A 168 13.60 11.47 11.16
C LEU A 168 13.94 11.04 9.74
N TYR A 169 14.12 9.74 9.51
CA TYR A 169 14.43 9.17 8.21
C TYR A 169 13.32 9.45 7.19
N LEU A 170 12.06 9.24 7.57
CA LEU A 170 10.91 9.52 6.71
C LEU A 170 10.81 11.02 6.36
N ILE A 171 11.02 11.92 7.33
CA ILE A 171 10.98 13.37 7.10
C ILE A 171 12.11 13.80 6.16
N VAL A 172 13.34 13.33 6.38
CA VAL A 172 14.49 13.67 5.53
C VAL A 172 14.27 13.21 4.09
N ILE A 173 13.82 11.97 3.89
CA ILE A 173 13.51 11.45 2.55
C ILE A 173 12.38 12.22 1.91
N PHE A 174 11.33 12.57 2.66
CA PHE A 174 10.22 13.34 2.13
C PHE A 174 10.67 14.72 1.64
N ILE A 175 11.49 15.42 2.42
CA ILE A 175 12.04 16.73 2.03
C ILE A 175 12.91 16.60 0.77
N ALA A 176 13.80 15.60 0.74
CA ALA A 176 14.64 15.33 -0.43
C ALA A 176 13.78 15.01 -1.67
N PHE A 177 12.74 14.19 -1.50
CA PHE A 177 11.79 13.87 -2.56
C PHE A 177 11.05 15.12 -3.06
N CYS A 178 10.56 15.96 -2.15
CA CYS A 178 9.91 17.22 -2.48
C CYS A 178 10.82 18.16 -3.26
N TYR A 179 12.09 18.24 -2.89
CA TYR A 179 13.05 19.09 -3.60
C TYR A 179 13.39 18.57 -5.00
N SER A 180 13.64 17.26 -5.14
CA SER A 180 14.14 16.68 -6.39
C SER A 180 13.05 16.34 -7.40
N ASN A 181 11.86 15.90 -6.97
CA ASN A 181 10.91 15.24 -7.85
C ASN A 181 9.61 16.02 -8.08
N VAL A 182 9.14 16.79 -7.08
CA VAL A 182 7.86 17.52 -7.19
C VAL A 182 7.81 18.47 -8.40
N PRO A 183 8.86 19.26 -8.71
CA PRO A 183 8.81 20.15 -9.88
C PRO A 183 8.55 19.41 -11.19
N GLY A 184 9.20 18.25 -11.39
CA GLY A 184 9.01 17.41 -12.56
C GLY A 184 7.59 16.82 -12.63
N TYR A 185 7.08 16.29 -11.52
CA TYR A 185 5.72 15.74 -11.48
C TYR A 185 4.63 16.75 -11.77
N VAL A 186 4.74 17.98 -11.23
CA VAL A 186 3.77 19.04 -11.49
C VAL A 186 3.70 19.36 -12.98
N THR A 187 4.84 19.45 -13.67
CA THR A 187 4.87 19.69 -15.12
C THR A 187 4.29 18.51 -15.93
N SER A 188 4.56 17.27 -15.54
CA SER A 188 4.03 16.07 -16.21
C SER A 188 2.52 15.93 -16.07
N ILE A 189 1.97 16.30 -14.91
CA ILE A 189 0.52 16.25 -14.64
C ILE A 189 -0.21 17.29 -15.50
N MET A 190 0.32 18.52 -15.60
CA MET A 190 -0.32 19.59 -16.37
C MET A 190 -0.39 19.28 -17.87
N ASN A 191 0.55 18.49 -18.39
CA ASN A 191 0.64 18.18 -19.81
C ASN A 191 -0.11 16.90 -20.21
N ASN A 192 -0.47 16.03 -19.26
CA ASN A 192 -1.11 14.75 -19.56
C ASN A 192 -2.56 14.68 -19.05
N ARG A 193 -3.52 14.76 -19.98
CA ARG A 193 -4.97 14.71 -19.67
C ARG A 193 -5.38 13.45 -18.89
N VAL A 194 -4.75 12.31 -19.15
CA VAL A 194 -5.05 11.05 -18.45
C VAL A 194 -4.56 11.09 -17.00
N ALA A 195 -3.41 11.71 -16.74
CA ALA A 195 -2.90 11.90 -15.39
C ALA A 195 -3.84 12.79 -14.56
N VAL A 196 -4.32 13.90 -15.14
CA VAL A 196 -5.30 14.78 -14.45
C VAL A 196 -6.59 14.03 -14.13
N VAL A 197 -7.15 13.28 -15.08
CA VAL A 197 -8.37 12.49 -14.84
C VAL A 197 -8.15 11.43 -13.76
N SER A 198 -6.99 10.79 -13.73
CA SER A 198 -6.61 9.81 -12.71
C SER A 198 -6.48 10.44 -11.33
N ILE A 199 -5.89 11.63 -11.22
CA ILE A 199 -5.81 12.39 -9.96
C ILE A 199 -7.20 12.80 -9.48
N CYS A 200 -8.06 13.30 -10.37
CA CYS A 200 -9.45 13.60 -10.03
C CYS A 200 -10.18 12.35 -9.52
N PHE A 201 -9.93 11.19 -10.11
CA PHE A 201 -10.46 9.91 -9.63
C PHE A 201 -9.95 9.57 -8.22
N VAL A 202 -8.65 9.70 -7.95
CA VAL A 202 -8.09 9.50 -6.60
C VAL A 202 -8.73 10.44 -5.59
N ILE A 203 -8.84 11.73 -5.92
CA ILE A 203 -9.45 12.74 -5.03
C ILE A 203 -10.93 12.41 -4.77
N ALA A 204 -11.67 11.98 -5.80
CA ALA A 204 -13.07 11.58 -5.66
C ALA A 204 -13.22 10.37 -4.73
N VAL A 205 -12.40 9.34 -4.91
CA VAL A 205 -12.38 8.16 -4.05
C VAL A 205 -11.96 8.53 -2.62
N ALA A 206 -10.92 9.33 -2.44
CA ALA A 206 -10.46 9.78 -1.13
C ALA A 206 -11.53 10.62 -0.40
N SER A 207 -12.23 11.49 -1.12
CA SER A 207 -13.34 12.29 -0.57
C SER A 207 -14.51 11.39 -0.15
N PHE A 208 -14.86 10.40 -0.98
CA PHE A 208 -15.87 9.41 -0.66
C PHE A 208 -15.50 8.59 0.59
N LEU A 209 -14.26 8.10 0.68
CA LEU A 209 -13.78 7.37 1.86
C LEU A 209 -13.76 8.24 3.12
N THR A 210 -13.34 9.51 3.00
CA THR A 210 -13.35 10.45 4.13
C THR A 210 -14.77 10.70 4.64
N LEU A 211 -15.74 10.80 3.73
CA LEU A 211 -17.15 10.91 4.09
C LEU A 211 -17.66 9.64 4.81
N LEU A 212 -17.27 8.45 4.36
CA LEU A 212 -17.61 7.20 5.06
C LEU A 212 -16.99 7.13 6.46
N VAL A 213 -15.72 7.54 6.60
CA VAL A 213 -15.04 7.63 7.90
C VAL A 213 -15.76 8.62 8.81
N HIS A 214 -16.20 9.76 8.28
CA HIS A 214 -16.96 10.74 9.05
C HIS A 214 -18.31 10.18 9.54
N ILE A 215 -19.05 9.48 8.68
CA ILE A 215 -20.32 8.82 9.04
C ILE A 215 -20.09 7.75 10.11
N ALA A 216 -19.07 6.90 9.94
CA ALA A 216 -18.68 5.89 10.92
C ALA A 216 -18.29 6.54 12.25
N GLY A 217 -17.54 7.64 12.23
CA GLY A 217 -17.17 8.41 13.42
C GLY A 217 -18.37 8.93 14.21
N ILE A 218 -19.36 9.52 13.52
CA ILE A 218 -20.61 9.96 14.16
C ILE A 218 -21.34 8.79 14.82
N ARG A 219 -21.37 7.64 14.15
CA ARG A 219 -22.00 6.44 14.69
C ARG A 219 -21.27 5.94 15.95
N TRP A 220 -19.95 5.83 15.90
CA TRP A 220 -19.15 5.39 17.06
C TRP A 220 -19.27 6.33 18.25
N MET A 221 -19.39 7.64 18.03
CA MET A 221 -19.71 8.59 19.11
C MET A 221 -21.08 8.32 19.73
N LYS A 222 -22.10 7.99 18.93
CA LYS A 222 -23.43 7.63 19.44
C LYS A 222 -23.45 6.30 20.20
N GLU A 223 -22.56 5.39 19.85
CA GLU A 223 -22.40 4.09 20.51
C GLU A 223 -21.54 4.15 21.78
N GLY A 224 -21.05 5.33 22.19
CA GLY A 224 -20.23 5.49 23.40
C GLY A 224 -18.83 4.87 23.29
N ARG A 225 -18.37 4.52 22.08
CA ARG A 225 -17.07 3.84 21.90
C ARG A 225 -15.87 4.70 22.26
N TYR A 226 -16.06 5.99 22.53
CA TYR A 226 -14.99 6.91 22.93
C TYR A 226 -15.08 7.32 24.41
N ASP A 227 -16.04 6.79 25.16
CA ASP A 227 -16.28 7.23 26.56
C ASP A 227 -15.06 6.94 27.44
N PHE A 228 -14.31 5.86 27.16
CA PHE A 228 -13.03 5.55 27.81
C PHE A 228 -11.94 6.61 27.59
N LEU A 229 -12.03 7.43 26.54
CA LEU A 229 -11.08 8.54 26.30
C LEU A 229 -11.41 9.78 27.14
N TYR A 230 -12.66 9.94 27.56
CA TYR A 230 -13.14 11.11 28.32
C TYR A 230 -13.25 10.83 29.81
N ASP A 231 -13.61 9.61 30.21
CA ASP A 231 -13.84 9.25 31.61
C ASP A 231 -12.56 8.85 32.38
N GLY A 232 -11.41 8.78 31.68
CA GLY A 232 -10.19 8.23 32.25
C GLY A 232 -10.31 6.72 32.48
N ILE A 233 -9.20 6.01 32.43
CA ILE A 233 -9.17 4.58 32.76
C ILE A 233 -9.51 4.48 34.26
N PRO A 234 -10.57 3.76 34.67
CA PRO A 234 -10.79 3.52 36.09
C PRO A 234 -9.58 2.76 36.64
N ASP A 235 -9.02 3.24 37.74
CA ASP A 235 -7.82 2.71 38.43
C ASP A 235 -7.95 1.25 38.92
N GLU A 236 -9.03 0.53 38.59
CA GLU A 236 -9.30 -0.83 39.07
C GLU A 236 -8.60 -1.94 38.27
N ASP A 237 -7.99 -1.64 37.11
CA ASP A 237 -7.27 -2.61 36.28
C ASP A 237 -5.74 -2.36 36.19
N LEU A 238 -5.15 -1.64 37.17
CA LEU A 238 -3.69 -1.50 37.35
C LEU A 238 -3.11 -2.53 38.34
#